data_AF-A0AB34JIB1-F1
#
_entry.id   AF-A0AB34JIB1-F1
#
_cell.length_a   1.000
_cell.length_b   1.000
_cell.length_c   1.000
_cell.angle_alpha   90.00
_cell.angle_beta   90.00
_cell.angle_gamma   90.00
#
_symmetry.space_group_name_H-M   'P 1'
#
loop_
_entity.id
_entity.type
_entity.pdbx_description
1 polymer ?
#
loop_
_entity_poly.entity_id
_entity_poly.type
_entity_poly.pdbx_seq_one_letter_code
_entity_poly.pdbx_strand_id
1 'polypeptide(L)'
;MKRAGLSCTSTMRRPMFLLVLLTKGWLVPNHVEATVSVDDVRAAAEKEAELPLYTNVYFPPEYSSERPSHVPVLRVVGSVAFITIGSLMHVMTEEHHVAAAWVRDQTNDVIFYKSFKTDGTELPSANFTLPENSVALTPYAHCNTHSVWAGPTYFPVWEGTAASLVAANTRPGLYTATYFPIGFDGLAPTHVPVLTVSGMTGILAVASIYQLMHEP
;
A
#
# COMPACT_ATOMS: atom_id res chain seq x y z
N MET A 1 -47.79 -39.34 -61.32
CA MET A 1 -46.34 -39.59 -61.45
C MET A 1 -45.60 -38.66 -60.49
N LYS A 2 -44.79 -39.23 -59.59
CA LYS A 2 -44.02 -38.56 -58.53
C LYS A 2 -42.96 -37.63 -59.14
N ARG A 3 -42.79 -36.40 -58.63
CA ARG A 3 -41.48 -35.75 -58.52
C ARG A 3 -41.40 -34.95 -57.22
N ALA A 4 -40.31 -35.21 -56.51
CA ALA A 4 -40.03 -34.82 -55.14
C ALA A 4 -39.63 -33.35 -55.04
N GLY A 5 -40.13 -32.67 -54.00
CA GLY A 5 -39.56 -31.41 -53.54
C GLY A 5 -38.31 -31.69 -52.71
N LEU A 6 -37.15 -31.24 -53.18
CA LEU A 6 -35.94 -31.14 -52.36
C LEU A 6 -36.10 -29.95 -51.40
N SER A 7 -36.21 -30.26 -50.11
CA SER A 7 -36.03 -29.29 -49.02
C SER A 7 -34.53 -29.01 -48.87
N CYS A 8 -34.11 -27.80 -49.20
CA CYS A 8 -32.76 -27.31 -48.94
C CYS A 8 -32.76 -26.71 -47.53
N THR A 9 -32.43 -27.51 -46.51
CA THR A 9 -32.18 -27.00 -45.15
C THR A 9 -30.71 -26.60 -45.06
N SER A 10 -30.41 -25.30 -45.14
CA SER A 10 -29.07 -24.81 -44.82
C SER A 10 -28.89 -24.85 -43.30
N THR A 11 -28.25 -25.90 -42.79
CA THR A 11 -27.66 -25.87 -41.44
C THR A 11 -26.53 -24.86 -41.44
N MET A 12 -26.83 -23.65 -40.95
CA MET A 12 -25.84 -22.62 -40.65
C MET A 12 -25.01 -23.11 -39.46
N ARG A 13 -23.87 -23.76 -39.72
CA ARG A 13 -22.89 -24.08 -38.67
C ARG A 13 -22.31 -22.76 -38.18
N ARG A 14 -22.75 -22.32 -37.01
CA ARG A 14 -22.13 -21.20 -36.29
C ARG A 14 -20.65 -21.55 -36.05
N PRO A 15 -19.69 -20.68 -36.38
CA PRO A 15 -18.31 -20.93 -36.03
C PRO A 15 -18.21 -20.94 -34.51
N MET A 16 -17.78 -22.07 -33.96
CA MET A 16 -17.42 -22.22 -32.56
C MET A 16 -16.17 -21.35 -32.36
N PHE A 17 -16.36 -20.11 -31.93
CA PHE A 17 -15.27 -19.29 -31.41
C PHE A 17 -14.80 -19.97 -30.13
N LEU A 18 -13.70 -20.72 -30.25
CA LEU A 18 -12.91 -21.18 -29.14
C LEU A 18 -12.35 -19.92 -28.45
N LEU A 19 -13.09 -19.40 -27.48
CA LEU A 19 -12.62 -18.36 -26.58
C LEU A 19 -11.54 -19.00 -25.71
N VAL A 20 -10.31 -18.98 -26.20
CA VAL A 20 -9.14 -19.27 -25.38
C VAL A 20 -9.04 -18.11 -24.39
N LEU A 21 -9.65 -18.28 -23.22
CA LEU A 21 -9.34 -17.48 -22.04
C LEU A 21 -7.89 -17.77 -21.68
N LEU A 22 -6.97 -17.03 -22.31
CA LEU A 22 -5.61 -16.87 -21.83
C LEU A 22 -5.69 -16.05 -20.53
N THR A 23 -6.08 -16.70 -19.43
CA THR A 23 -5.71 -16.19 -18.12
C THR A 23 -4.19 -16.25 -18.08
N LYS A 24 -3.53 -15.12 -18.35
CA LYS A 24 -2.14 -14.91 -17.96
C LYS A 24 -2.12 -14.97 -16.43
N GLY A 25 -2.07 -16.19 -15.90
CA GLY A 25 -1.64 -16.45 -14.55
C GLY A 25 -0.21 -15.98 -14.47
N TRP A 26 -0.01 -14.74 -14.04
CA TRP A 26 1.18 -14.41 -13.31
C TRP A 26 1.17 -15.34 -12.11
N LEU A 27 2.03 -16.35 -12.13
CA LEU A 27 2.42 -17.08 -10.93
C LEU A 27 2.96 -16.03 -9.97
N VAL A 28 2.13 -15.58 -9.02
CA VAL A 28 2.59 -14.85 -7.84
C VAL A 28 3.07 -15.93 -6.89
N PRO A 29 4.39 -16.15 -6.71
CA PRO A 29 4.84 -17.10 -5.72
C PRO A 29 4.49 -16.52 -4.35
N ASN A 30 3.90 -17.35 -3.48
CA ASN A 30 3.57 -17.08 -2.08
C ASN A 30 2.28 -16.26 -1.85
N HIS A 31 1.13 -16.85 -2.15
CA HIS A 31 -0.11 -16.46 -1.46
C HIS A 31 -0.04 -17.00 -0.02
N VAL A 32 0.18 -16.13 0.96
CA VAL A 32 -0.01 -16.41 2.38
C VAL A 32 -1.19 -15.56 2.84
N GLU A 33 -2.27 -16.19 3.30
CA GLU A 33 -3.30 -15.47 4.06
C GLU A 33 -2.61 -14.86 5.29
N ALA A 34 -2.72 -13.54 5.47
CA ALA A 34 -2.03 -12.79 6.52
C ALA A 34 -2.58 -13.16 7.91
N THR A 35 -2.18 -14.32 8.43
CA THR A 35 -2.29 -14.65 9.84
C THR A 35 -0.90 -14.44 10.45
N VAL A 36 -0.71 -13.29 11.10
CA VAL A 36 0.50 -13.01 11.87
C VAL A 36 0.42 -13.82 13.16
N SER A 37 1.45 -14.60 13.47
CA SER A 37 1.46 -15.38 14.70
C SER A 37 1.70 -14.47 15.91
N VAL A 38 1.27 -14.90 17.10
CA VAL A 38 1.60 -14.20 18.36
C VAL A 38 3.11 -14.07 18.59
N ASP A 39 3.90 -15.00 18.05
CA ASP A 39 5.35 -14.94 18.14
C ASP A 39 5.93 -13.87 17.20
N ASP A 40 5.34 -13.67 16.02
CA ASP A 40 5.71 -12.59 15.10
C ASP A 40 5.40 -11.21 15.68
N VAL A 41 4.21 -11.06 16.29
CA VAL A 41 3.82 -9.82 16.98
C VAL A 41 4.82 -9.51 18.10
N ARG A 42 5.17 -10.52 18.90
CA ARG A 42 6.15 -10.37 19.99
C ARG A 42 7.54 -10.03 19.43
N ALA A 43 7.99 -10.69 18.38
CA ALA A 43 9.29 -10.46 17.78
C ALA A 43 9.44 -9.07 17.15
N ALA A 44 8.35 -8.48 16.63
CA ALA A 44 8.33 -7.08 16.19
C ALA A 44 8.39 -6.13 17.39
N ALA A 45 7.57 -6.36 18.42
CA ALA A 45 7.52 -5.54 19.62
C ALA A 45 8.86 -5.51 20.37
N GLU A 46 9.55 -6.65 20.49
CA GLU A 46 10.88 -6.76 21.11
C GLU A 46 11.90 -5.88 20.36
N LYS A 47 11.93 -5.94 19.02
CA LYS A 47 12.84 -5.11 18.22
C LYS A 47 12.56 -3.62 18.40
N GLU A 48 11.29 -3.22 18.42
CA GLU A 48 10.91 -1.82 18.63
C GLU A 48 11.20 -1.32 20.06
N ALA A 49 11.19 -2.22 21.06
CA ALA A 49 11.45 -1.88 22.45
C ALA A 49 12.95 -1.83 22.79
N GLU A 50 13.75 -2.69 22.18
CA GLU A 50 15.16 -2.88 22.52
C GLU A 50 16.12 -2.05 21.66
N LEU A 51 15.67 -1.62 20.47
CA LEU A 51 16.51 -0.98 19.48
C LEU A 51 16.03 0.44 19.16
N PRO A 52 16.95 1.39 18.92
CA PRO A 52 16.59 2.69 18.38
C PRO A 52 15.73 2.60 17.11
N LEU A 53 14.64 3.38 17.11
CA LEU A 53 13.77 3.53 15.94
C LEU A 53 14.18 4.77 15.14
N TYR A 54 14.53 4.56 13.88
CA TYR A 54 14.88 5.60 12.93
C TYR A 54 13.80 5.77 11.86
N THR A 55 13.78 6.94 11.23
CA THR A 55 12.87 7.27 10.12
C THR A 55 13.65 7.93 8.99
N ASN A 56 12.97 8.31 7.92
CA ASN A 56 13.59 9.10 6.85
C ASN A 56 14.02 10.52 7.29
N VAL A 57 13.54 11.01 8.45
CA VAL A 57 13.85 12.33 9.00
C VAL A 57 14.69 12.24 10.27
N TYR A 58 14.51 11.19 11.07
CA TYR A 58 15.16 11.02 12.36
C TYR A 58 16.11 9.82 12.34
N PHE A 59 17.41 10.08 12.26
CA PHE A 59 18.47 9.07 12.27
C PHE A 59 19.81 9.71 12.69
N PRO A 60 20.78 8.94 13.20
CA PRO A 60 22.11 9.44 13.53
C PRO A 60 22.82 9.96 12.28
N PRO A 61 23.54 11.10 12.32
CA PRO A 61 24.20 11.67 11.15
C PRO A 61 25.14 10.69 10.41
N GLU A 62 25.76 9.78 11.14
CA GLU A 62 26.60 8.70 10.61
C GLU A 62 25.84 7.71 9.70
N TYR A 63 24.51 7.65 9.77
CA TYR A 63 23.67 6.78 8.94
C TYR A 63 23.07 7.49 7.72
N SER A 64 23.62 8.65 7.36
CA SER A 64 23.11 9.45 6.23
C SER A 64 23.26 8.75 4.87
N SER A 65 24.29 7.92 4.69
CA SER A 65 24.50 7.09 3.49
C SER A 65 23.64 5.82 3.47
N GLU A 66 23.20 5.36 4.63
CA GLU A 66 22.49 4.12 4.88
C GLU A 66 20.98 4.35 4.71
N ARG A 67 20.48 5.52 5.10
CA ARG A 67 19.07 5.88 5.03
C ARG A 67 18.37 5.48 3.72
N PRO A 68 18.91 5.72 2.50
CA PRO A 68 18.24 5.33 1.26
C PRO A 68 18.02 3.83 1.08
N SER A 69 18.81 2.98 1.77
CA SER A 69 18.69 1.52 1.73
C SER A 69 17.99 0.89 2.93
N HIS A 70 17.69 1.66 3.98
CA HIS A 70 17.13 1.13 5.22
C HIS A 70 15.66 1.51 5.46
N VAL A 71 15.23 2.67 4.97
CA VAL A 71 13.84 3.11 5.11
C VAL A 71 12.95 2.18 4.26
N PRO A 72 12.03 1.41 4.87
CA PRO A 72 11.15 0.53 4.11
C PRO A 72 10.12 1.33 3.31
N VAL A 73 9.76 0.81 2.15
CA VAL A 73 8.81 1.44 1.23
C VAL A 73 7.68 0.47 0.92
N LEU A 74 6.44 0.94 1.06
CA LEU A 74 5.25 0.22 0.63
C LEU A 74 4.76 0.69 -0.73
N ARG A 75 4.41 -0.27 -1.59
CA ARG A 75 3.61 -0.06 -2.79
C ARG A 75 2.39 -0.97 -2.70
N VAL A 76 1.19 -0.45 -2.95
CA VAL A 76 -0.04 -1.25 -2.95
C VAL A 76 -0.64 -1.28 -4.35
N VAL A 77 -1.08 -2.46 -4.79
CA VAL A 77 -1.77 -2.69 -6.06
C VAL A 77 -2.99 -3.57 -5.79
N GLY A 78 -4.18 -2.98 -5.90
CA GLY A 78 -5.42 -3.65 -5.47
C GLY A 78 -5.36 -4.00 -3.99
N SER A 79 -5.58 -5.28 -3.65
CA SER A 79 -5.50 -5.81 -2.28
C SER A 79 -4.11 -6.34 -1.90
N VAL A 80 -3.08 -6.15 -2.73
CA VAL A 80 -1.72 -6.67 -2.47
C VAL A 80 -0.77 -5.54 -2.13
N ALA A 81 -0.15 -5.62 -0.97
CA ALA A 81 0.95 -4.75 -0.57
C ALA A 81 2.30 -5.39 -0.87
N PHE A 82 3.23 -4.57 -1.35
CA PHE A 82 4.61 -4.92 -1.65
C PHE A 82 5.49 -4.05 -0.74
N ILE A 83 6.27 -4.70 0.12
CA ILE A 83 7.28 -4.06 0.95
C ILE A 83 8.66 -4.32 0.36
N THR A 84 9.45 -3.26 0.22
CA THR A 84 10.87 -3.32 -0.15
C THR A 84 11.67 -2.53 0.87
N ILE A 85 12.84 -3.04 1.29
CA ILE A 85 13.68 -2.33 2.24
C ILE A 85 14.66 -1.44 1.47
N GLY A 86 14.43 -0.13 1.59
CA GLY A 86 15.16 0.90 0.88
C GLY A 86 14.53 1.32 -0.44
N SER A 87 14.72 2.59 -0.79
CA SER A 87 14.62 3.08 -2.18
C SER A 87 15.77 2.58 -3.06
N LEU A 88 16.91 2.27 -2.43
CA LEU A 88 18.00 1.48 -2.99
C LEU A 88 18.00 0.16 -2.24
N MET A 89 18.07 -0.98 -2.94
CA MET A 89 17.95 -2.28 -2.29
C MET A 89 19.02 -2.45 -1.19
N HIS A 90 18.60 -2.81 0.02
CA HIS A 90 19.53 -3.18 1.09
C HIS A 90 20.39 -4.40 0.69
N VAL A 91 21.63 -4.43 1.18
CA VAL A 91 22.53 -5.57 0.98
C VAL A 91 22.10 -6.77 1.83
N MET A 92 22.23 -7.99 1.31
CA MET A 92 21.91 -9.21 2.05
C MET A 92 23.16 -10.08 2.09
N THR A 93 23.88 -10.03 3.20
CA THR A 93 25.10 -10.82 3.48
C THR A 93 25.03 -11.35 4.90
N GLU A 94 25.83 -12.36 5.24
CA GLU A 94 25.86 -12.92 6.59
C GLU A 94 26.20 -11.85 7.63
N GLU A 95 27.11 -10.94 7.31
CA GLU A 95 27.58 -9.88 8.19
C GLU A 95 26.63 -8.68 8.26
N HIS A 96 25.92 -8.37 7.17
CA HIS A 96 25.06 -7.20 7.06
C HIS A 96 23.82 -7.51 6.21
N HIS A 97 22.66 -7.57 6.86
CA HIS A 97 21.40 -7.96 6.25
C HIS A 97 20.20 -7.33 6.98
N VAL A 98 19.08 -7.28 6.27
CA VAL A 98 17.78 -7.11 6.89
C VAL A 98 17.39 -8.43 7.53
N ALA A 99 17.18 -8.46 8.85
CA ALA A 99 16.76 -9.68 9.54
C ALA A 99 15.24 -9.86 9.51
N ALA A 100 14.48 -8.76 9.56
CA ALA A 100 13.02 -8.81 9.51
C ALA A 100 12.40 -7.53 8.95
N ALA A 101 11.19 -7.65 8.42
CA ALA A 101 10.32 -6.52 8.10
C ALA A 101 8.88 -6.82 8.53
N TRP A 102 8.15 -5.78 8.91
CA TRP A 102 6.76 -5.89 9.35
C TRP A 102 5.97 -4.65 9.00
N VAL A 103 4.64 -4.74 9.11
CA VAL A 103 3.72 -3.62 8.87
C VAL A 103 2.75 -3.53 10.03
N ARG A 104 2.59 -2.32 10.58
CA ARG A 104 1.53 -2.00 11.53
C ARG A 104 0.40 -1.25 10.85
N ASP A 105 -0.83 -1.49 11.31
CA ASP A 105 -2.02 -0.81 10.82
C ASP A 105 -2.42 0.43 11.65
N GLN A 106 -3.63 0.96 11.43
CA GLN A 106 -4.18 2.09 12.18
C GLN A 106 -4.41 1.84 13.68
N THR A 107 -4.58 0.59 14.11
CA THR A 107 -4.70 0.24 15.54
C THR A 107 -3.36 -0.06 16.17
N ASN A 108 -2.27 0.13 15.40
CA ASN A 108 -0.90 -0.22 15.75
C ASN A 108 -0.70 -1.73 15.87
N ASP A 109 -1.58 -2.56 15.31
CA ASP A 109 -1.43 -4.02 15.31
C ASP A 109 -0.47 -4.45 14.20
N VAL A 110 0.34 -5.48 14.47
CA VAL A 110 1.21 -6.07 13.43
C VAL A 110 0.35 -6.95 12.52
N ILE A 111 0.15 -6.52 11.29
CA ILE A 111 -0.69 -7.20 10.29
C ILE A 111 0.11 -7.98 9.24
N PHE A 112 1.42 -7.79 9.23
CA PHE A 112 2.36 -8.55 8.42
C PHE A 112 3.71 -8.62 9.13
N TYR A 113 4.35 -9.78 9.07
CA TYR A 113 5.72 -9.97 9.54
C TYR A 113 6.44 -10.95 8.62
N LYS A 114 7.71 -10.69 8.35
CA LYS A 114 8.58 -11.56 7.57
C LYS A 114 9.99 -11.52 8.16
N SER A 115 10.48 -12.68 8.59
CA SER A 115 11.91 -12.91 8.78
C SER A 115 12.58 -13.22 7.45
N PHE A 116 13.78 -12.67 7.26
CA PHE A 116 14.58 -12.95 6.07
C PHE A 116 15.70 -13.95 6.35
N LYS A 117 16.11 -14.70 5.33
CA LYS A 117 17.37 -15.45 5.31
C LYS A 117 18.53 -14.47 5.26
N THR A 118 19.57 -14.80 6.00
CA THR A 118 20.73 -13.93 6.20
C THR A 118 21.92 -14.35 5.33
N ASP A 119 21.77 -15.40 4.52
CA ASP A 119 22.80 -16.01 3.66
C ASP A 119 22.96 -15.32 2.30
N GLY A 120 22.26 -14.20 2.08
CA GLY A 120 22.26 -13.46 0.82
C GLY A 120 21.50 -14.12 -0.33
N THR A 121 20.81 -15.23 -0.09
CA THR A 121 20.07 -15.95 -1.14
C THR A 121 18.71 -15.36 -1.46
N GLU A 122 18.20 -14.45 -0.64
CA GLU A 122 16.93 -13.77 -0.87
C GLU A 122 17.04 -12.25 -0.80
N LEU A 123 16.10 -11.60 -1.49
CA LEU A 123 16.00 -10.14 -1.52
C LEU A 123 15.23 -9.63 -0.30
N PRO A 124 15.56 -8.44 0.22
CA PRO A 124 14.84 -7.81 1.32
C PRO A 124 13.54 -7.17 0.80
N SER A 125 12.64 -8.01 0.32
CA SER A 125 11.34 -7.62 -0.21
C SER A 125 10.33 -8.74 0.01
N ALA A 126 9.08 -8.37 0.21
CA ALA A 126 7.99 -9.31 0.35
C ALA A 126 6.68 -8.70 -0.17
N ASN A 127 5.68 -9.54 -0.36
CA ASN A 127 4.33 -9.09 -0.63
C ASN A 127 3.34 -9.86 0.23
N PHE A 128 2.20 -9.24 0.52
CA PHE A 128 1.15 -9.82 1.34
C PHE A 128 -0.22 -9.23 0.96
N THR A 129 -1.27 -9.99 1.23
CA THR A 129 -2.64 -9.53 1.08
C THR A 129 -2.98 -8.58 2.22
N LEU A 130 -3.47 -7.40 1.88
CA LEU A 130 -3.96 -6.44 2.86
C LEU A 130 -5.26 -6.91 3.50
N PRO A 131 -5.37 -6.87 4.84
CA PRO A 131 -6.65 -7.04 5.51
C PRO A 131 -7.67 -6.02 5.00
N GLU A 132 -8.91 -6.46 4.81
CA GLU A 132 -10.03 -5.57 4.51
C GLU A 132 -10.12 -4.47 5.58
N ASN A 133 -10.41 -3.24 5.15
CA ASN A 133 -10.53 -2.06 6.02
C ASN A 133 -9.23 -1.54 6.62
N SER A 134 -8.04 -2.00 6.20
CA SER A 134 -6.79 -1.33 6.58
C SER A 134 -6.84 0.12 6.11
N VAL A 135 -6.74 1.14 6.96
CA VAL A 135 -6.84 2.56 6.53
C VAL A 135 -5.53 3.32 6.63
N ALA A 136 -4.58 2.80 7.40
CA ALA A 136 -3.22 3.30 7.51
C ALA A 136 -2.27 2.12 7.68
N LEU A 137 -1.10 2.18 7.04
CA LEU A 137 -0.12 1.10 7.00
C LEU A 137 1.28 1.67 7.17
N THR A 138 1.95 1.37 8.28
CA THR A 138 3.32 1.83 8.52
C THR A 138 4.28 0.66 8.43
N PRO A 139 5.23 0.66 7.47
CA PRO A 139 6.21 -0.40 7.34
C PRO A 139 7.41 -0.17 8.24
N TYR A 140 7.99 -1.26 8.69
CA TYR A 140 9.17 -1.31 9.54
C TYR A 140 10.16 -2.35 9.03
N ALA A 141 11.44 -2.11 9.28
CA ALA A 141 12.53 -3.00 8.92
C ALA A 141 13.56 -3.03 10.05
N HIS A 142 14.18 -4.20 10.26
CA HIS A 142 15.31 -4.35 11.16
C HIS A 142 16.53 -4.82 10.40
N CYS A 143 17.60 -4.02 10.46
CA CYS A 143 18.93 -4.36 9.98
C CYS A 143 19.81 -4.75 11.17
N ASN A 144 20.56 -5.84 11.04
CA ASN A 144 21.37 -6.37 12.14
C ASN A 144 22.47 -5.41 12.62
N THR A 145 22.94 -4.49 11.77
CA THR A 145 23.98 -3.51 12.13
C THR A 145 23.47 -2.08 12.29
N HIS A 146 22.26 -1.77 11.78
CA HIS A 146 21.74 -0.40 11.70
C HIS A 146 20.36 -0.23 12.34
N SER A 147 19.98 -1.14 13.25
CA SER A 147 18.80 -0.98 14.11
C SER A 147 17.47 -1.04 13.34
N VAL A 148 16.40 -0.47 13.91
CA VAL A 148 15.06 -0.48 13.33
C VAL A 148 14.76 0.81 12.58
N TRP A 149 14.12 0.68 11.42
CA TRP A 149 13.71 1.80 10.58
C TRP A 149 12.21 1.72 10.28
N ALA A 150 11.51 2.83 10.44
CA ALA A 150 10.14 3.03 9.98
C ALA A 150 10.11 3.82 8.67
N GLY A 151 9.26 3.36 7.76
CA GLY A 151 8.95 4.05 6.52
C GLY A 151 7.75 4.99 6.67
N PRO A 152 7.41 5.72 5.59
CA PRO A 152 6.21 6.55 5.59
C PRO A 152 4.95 5.69 5.70
N THR A 153 3.96 6.17 6.46
CA THR A 153 2.64 5.55 6.52
C THR A 153 1.94 5.69 5.16
N TYR A 154 1.46 4.56 4.64
CA TYR A 154 0.65 4.48 3.43
C TYR A 154 -0.84 4.42 3.79
N PHE A 155 -1.66 5.16 3.06
CA PHE A 155 -3.12 5.19 3.22
C PHE A 155 -3.75 4.53 1.98
N PRO A 156 -4.12 3.24 2.06
CA PRO A 156 -4.71 2.53 0.92
C PRO A 156 -6.06 3.15 0.51
N VAL A 157 -6.25 3.24 -0.80
CA VAL A 157 -7.54 3.60 -1.38
C VAL A 157 -8.26 2.30 -1.74
N TRP A 158 -9.25 1.94 -0.94
CA TRP A 158 -10.12 0.81 -1.25
C TRP A 158 -11.15 1.21 -2.31
N GLU A 159 -11.32 0.40 -3.35
CA GLU A 159 -12.43 0.57 -4.28
C GLU A 159 -13.74 0.32 -3.52
N GLY A 160 -14.44 1.41 -3.20
CA GLY A 160 -15.79 1.36 -2.69
C GLY A 160 -16.80 1.29 -3.83
N THR A 161 -17.96 0.70 -3.59
CA THR A 161 -19.11 0.91 -4.48
C THR A 161 -19.41 2.41 -4.59
N ALA A 162 -19.88 2.87 -5.75
CA ALA A 162 -20.34 4.25 -5.89
C ALA A 162 -21.36 4.61 -4.78
N ALA A 163 -22.19 3.66 -4.36
CA ALA A 163 -23.14 3.84 -3.26
C ALA A 163 -22.47 4.07 -1.89
N SER A 164 -21.39 3.34 -1.55
CA SER A 164 -20.68 3.53 -0.29
C SER A 164 -19.86 4.82 -0.27
N LEU A 165 -19.25 5.19 -1.41
CA LEU A 165 -18.58 6.48 -1.56
C LEU A 165 -19.59 7.64 -1.50
N VAL A 166 -20.75 7.50 -2.15
CA VAL A 166 -21.84 8.48 -2.04
C VAL A 166 -22.34 8.55 -0.61
N ALA A 167 -22.63 7.44 0.07
CA ALA A 167 -23.09 7.46 1.46
C ALA A 167 -22.08 8.12 2.42
N ALA A 168 -20.78 7.85 2.25
CA ALA A 168 -19.72 8.47 3.04
C ALA A 168 -19.62 10.00 2.81
N ASN A 169 -19.86 10.45 1.57
CA ASN A 169 -19.81 11.86 1.16
C ASN A 169 -21.16 12.59 1.20
N THR A 170 -22.28 11.88 1.43
CA THR A 170 -23.62 12.47 1.59
C THR A 170 -23.84 12.80 3.06
N ARG A 171 -22.96 13.63 3.62
CA ARG A 171 -23.19 14.25 4.93
C ARG A 171 -23.81 15.62 4.70
N PRO A 172 -24.99 15.93 5.28
CA PRO A 172 -25.57 17.25 5.12
C PRO A 172 -24.73 18.30 5.86
N GLY A 173 -24.43 19.41 5.16
CA GLY A 173 -23.76 20.58 5.74
C GLY A 173 -22.70 21.17 4.81
N LEU A 174 -22.56 22.49 4.85
CA LEU A 174 -21.37 23.17 4.34
C LEU A 174 -20.31 23.11 5.44
N TYR A 175 -19.17 22.49 5.17
CA TYR A 175 -18.04 22.50 6.10
C TYR A 175 -17.02 23.56 5.66
N THR A 176 -16.44 24.25 6.64
CA THR A 176 -15.42 25.30 6.44
C THR A 176 -14.22 25.02 7.35
N ALA A 177 -13.14 25.79 7.22
CA ALA A 177 -11.96 25.65 8.08
C ALA A 177 -12.24 25.80 9.59
N THR A 178 -13.40 26.33 9.97
CA THR A 178 -13.80 26.55 11.37
C THR A 178 -15.15 25.92 11.71
N TYR A 179 -15.77 25.21 10.76
CA TYR A 179 -17.08 24.60 10.96
C TYR A 179 -17.11 23.22 10.30
N PHE A 180 -16.91 22.20 11.12
CA PHE A 180 -16.92 20.79 10.73
C PHE A 180 -17.33 19.94 11.93
N PRO A 181 -17.74 18.67 11.74
CA PRO A 181 -18.09 17.78 12.84
C PRO A 181 -16.90 17.52 13.76
N ILE A 182 -17.14 17.39 15.07
CA ILE A 182 -16.12 17.01 16.05
C ILE A 182 -15.39 15.73 15.58
N GLY A 183 -14.05 15.74 15.62
CA GLY A 183 -13.20 14.63 15.16
C GLY A 183 -12.71 14.75 13.72
N PHE A 184 -13.03 15.84 13.02
CA PHE A 184 -12.56 16.14 11.65
C PHE A 184 -11.47 17.23 11.63
N ASP A 185 -10.98 17.65 12.80
CA ASP A 185 -10.03 18.76 12.97
C ASP A 185 -8.75 18.57 12.14
N GLY A 186 -8.24 17.33 12.05
CA GLY A 186 -7.05 17.00 11.24
C GLY A 186 -7.32 16.86 9.73
N LEU A 187 -8.59 16.87 9.31
CA LEU A 187 -9.00 16.70 7.90
C LEU A 187 -9.42 18.02 7.26
N ALA A 188 -9.80 19.03 8.04
CA ALA A 188 -10.21 20.33 7.51
C ALA A 188 -9.16 20.96 6.56
N PRO A 189 -7.85 20.95 6.86
CA PRO A 189 -6.84 21.52 5.95
C PRO A 189 -6.77 20.86 4.57
N THR A 190 -7.20 19.59 4.44
CA THR A 190 -7.16 18.84 3.17
C THR A 190 -8.49 18.86 2.41
N HIS A 191 -9.55 19.39 3.01
CA HIS A 191 -10.90 19.39 2.41
C HIS A 191 -11.45 20.80 2.17
N VAL A 192 -10.82 21.83 2.74
CA VAL A 192 -11.19 23.23 2.50
C VAL A 192 -10.55 23.73 1.20
N PRO A 193 -11.34 24.21 0.22
CA PRO A 193 -10.80 24.80 -1.00
C PRO A 193 -10.06 26.10 -0.71
N VAL A 194 -8.89 26.29 -1.32
CA VAL A 194 -8.09 27.51 -1.29
C VAL A 194 -8.16 28.17 -2.67
N LEU A 195 -8.51 29.45 -2.70
CA LEU A 195 -8.47 30.27 -3.90
C LEU A 195 -7.25 31.21 -3.83
N THR A 196 -6.34 31.06 -4.78
CA THR A 196 -5.19 31.96 -4.96
C THR A 196 -5.42 32.81 -6.20
N VAL A 197 -5.33 34.14 -6.07
CA VAL A 197 -5.50 35.07 -7.20
C VAL A 197 -4.18 35.77 -7.47
N SER A 198 -3.72 35.71 -8.71
CA SER A 198 -2.52 36.41 -9.20
C SER A 198 -2.85 37.14 -10.51
N GLY A 199 -2.78 38.47 -10.49
CA GLY A 199 -3.20 39.30 -11.62
C GLY A 199 -4.67 39.08 -11.99
N MET A 200 -4.92 38.64 -13.22
CA MET A 200 -6.27 38.30 -13.73
C MET A 200 -6.59 36.80 -13.66
N THR A 201 -5.74 36.00 -13.01
CA THR A 201 -5.90 34.55 -12.92
C THR A 201 -6.23 34.14 -11.49
N GLY A 202 -7.31 33.36 -11.33
CA GLY A 202 -7.65 32.67 -10.08
C GLY A 202 -7.40 31.18 -10.20
N ILE A 203 -6.77 30.58 -9.20
CA ILE A 203 -6.54 29.14 -9.07
C ILE A 203 -7.29 28.66 -7.84
N LEU A 204 -8.26 27.76 -8.04
CA LEU A 204 -8.97 27.07 -6.97
C LEU A 204 -8.36 25.68 -6.80
N ALA A 205 -7.86 25.37 -5.59
CA ALA A 205 -7.27 24.08 -5.26
C ALA A 205 -7.89 23.51 -3.99
N VAL A 206 -7.92 22.19 -3.85
CA VAL A 206 -8.19 21.50 -2.58
C VAL A 206 -6.91 20.74 -2.24
N ALA A 207 -6.30 21.04 -1.10
CA ALA A 207 -4.97 20.52 -0.77
C ALA A 207 -5.01 19.02 -0.48
N SER A 208 -4.08 18.24 -1.04
CA SER A 208 -3.86 16.86 -0.58
C SER A 208 -2.86 16.84 0.59
N ILE A 209 -2.86 15.76 1.38
CA ILE A 209 -1.85 15.53 2.44
C ILE A 209 -0.41 15.67 1.90
N TYR A 210 -0.20 15.36 0.62
CA TYR A 210 1.11 15.51 -0.03
C TYR A 210 1.50 16.97 -0.26
N GLN A 211 0.53 17.85 -0.48
CA GLN A 211 0.79 19.25 -0.84
C GLN A 211 1.08 20.11 0.40
N LEU A 212 0.49 19.78 1.56
CA LEU A 212 0.75 20.47 2.82
C LEU A 212 2.11 20.12 3.45
N MET A 213 2.71 18.99 3.08
CA MET A 213 4.04 18.58 3.57
C MET A 213 5.20 19.03 2.66
N HIS A 214 4.92 19.68 1.53
CA HIS A 214 5.94 20.07 0.53
C HIS A 214 5.88 21.54 0.11
N GLU A 215 5.16 22.39 0.83
CA GLU A 215 5.37 23.84 0.73
C GLU A 215 6.58 24.22 1.62
N PRO A 216 7.56 24.97 1.09
CA PRO A 216 8.73 25.43 1.85
C PRO A 216 8.42 26.46 2.95
#